data_AF-A0A4R1MTT9-F1
#
_entry.id   AF-A0A4R1MTT9-F1
#
_cell.length_a   1.000
_cell.length_b   1.000
_cell.length_c   1.000
_cell.angle_alpha   90.00
_cell.angle_beta   90.00
_cell.angle_gamma   90.00
#
_symmetry.space_group_name_H-M   'P 1'
#
loop_
_entity.id
_entity.type
_entity.pdbx_description
1 polymer ?
#
loop_
_entity_poly.entity_id
_entity_poly.type
_entity_poly.pdbx_seq_one_letter_code
_entity_poly.pdbx_strand_id
1 'polypeptide(L)' 'MQIVHVVESTSTGTLSVACMISNRLASESHEDYVEFSRRSETPDNLPSLSPRTFCRGNFI' A
#
# COMPACT_ATOMS: atom_id res chain seq x y z
N MET A 1 -4.78 -1.06 16.83
CA MET A 1 -3.40 -0.53 16.72
C MET A 1 -3.20 -0.11 15.28
N GLN A 2 -2.55 1.03 15.05
CA GLN A 2 -2.34 1.57 13.71
C GLN A 2 -0.96 1.17 13.19
N ILE A 3 -0.91 0.66 11.96
CA ILE A 3 0.32 0.23 11.28
C ILE A 3 0.40 1.00 9.96
N VAL A 4 1.58 1.57 9.68
CA VAL A 4 1.84 2.33 8.44
C VAL A 4 3.06 1.73 7.76
N HIS A 5 2.86 1.23 6.54
CA HIS A 5 3.91 0.73 5.67
C HIS A 5 4.35 1.86 4.73
N VAL A 6 5.56 2.37 4.94
CA VAL A 6 6.18 3.36 4.04
C VAL A 6 7.09 2.61 3.07
N VAL A 7 6.76 2.67 1.78
CA VAL A 7 7.44 1.93 0.72
C VAL A 7 7.97 2.88 -0.33
N GLU A 8 9.28 3.11 -0.33
CA GLU A 8 9.96 3.87 -1.39
C GLU A 8 10.29 2.95 -2.57
N SER A 9 9.28 2.62 -3.38
CA SER A 9 9.46 1.79 -4.58
C SER A 9 8.37 2.08 -5.59
N THR A 10 8.74 2.14 -6.86
CA THR A 10 7.79 2.17 -7.99
C THR A 10 7.55 0.81 -8.62
N SER A 11 8.33 -0.21 -8.21
CA SER A 11 8.14 -1.58 -8.68
C SER A 11 6.80 -2.14 -8.21
N THR A 12 5.96 -2.50 -9.17
CA THR A 12 4.65 -3.15 -8.94
C THR A 12 4.78 -4.38 -8.06
N GLY A 13 5.87 -5.15 -8.20
CA GLY A 13 6.10 -6.34 -7.38
C GLY A 13 6.25 -6.00 -5.89
N THR A 14 7.06 -5.00 -5.56
CA THR A 14 7.26 -4.54 -4.18
C THR A 14 5.96 -4.02 -3.57
N LEU A 15 5.22 -3.20 -4.33
CA LEU A 15 3.96 -2.62 -3.86
C LEU A 15 2.88 -3.70 -3.69
N SER A 16 2.86 -4.71 -4.56
CA SER A 16 1.93 -5.85 -4.44
C SER A 16 2.19 -6.65 -3.16
N VAL A 17 3.46 -6.89 -2.82
CA VAL A 17 3.84 -7.56 -1.57
C VAL A 17 3.48 -6.72 -0.35
N ALA A 18 3.75 -5.42 -0.37
CA ALA A 18 3.37 -4.51 0.72
C ALA A 18 1.85 -4.49 0.94
N CYS A 19 1.06 -4.40 -0.13
CA CYS A 19 -0.39 -4.46 -0.05
C CYS A 19 -0.89 -5.81 0.48
N MET A 20 -0.28 -6.93 0.07
CA MET A 20 -0.66 -8.26 0.59
C MET A 20 -0.43 -8.39 2.10
N ILE A 21 0.71 -7.90 2.59
CA ILE A 21 1.04 -7.90 4.02
C ILE A 21 0.05 -7.02 4.78
N SER A 22 -0.18 -5.80 4.30
CA SER A 22 -1.08 -4.86 4.97
C SER A 22 -2.54 -5.36 4.97
N ASN A 23 -3.02 -5.99 3.88
CA ASN A 23 -4.35 -6.62 3.87
C ASN A 23 -4.48 -7.75 4.92
N ARG A 24 -3.41 -8.52 5.15
CA ARG A 24 -3.41 -9.57 6.15
C ARG A 24 -3.51 -8.98 7.56
N LEU A 25 -2.74 -7.94 7.84
CA LEU A 25 -2.77 -7.27 9.15
C LEU A 25 -4.09 -6.53 9.38
N ALA A 26 -4.67 -5.91 8.34
CA ALA A 26 -6.01 -5.33 8.40
C ALA A 26 -7.11 -6.38 8.73
N SER A 27 -6.88 -7.66 8.41
CA SER A 27 -7.82 -8.74 8.78
C SER A 27 -7.78 -9.10 10.27
N GLU A 28 -6.75 -8.69 11.00
CA GLU A 28 -6.52 -8.98 12.42
C GLU A 28 -7.00 -7.82 13.33
N SER A 29 -7.89 -6.95 12.82
CA SER A 29 -8.39 -5.71 13.48
C SER A 29 -7.33 -4.61 13.69
N HIS A 30 -6.29 -4.59 12.85
CA HIS A 30 -5.38 -3.45 12.75
C HIS A 30 -5.90 -2.44 11.72
N GLU A 31 -5.70 -1.15 11.99
CA GLU A 31 -5.90 -0.11 10.98
C GLU A 31 -4.58 0.05 10.23
N ASP A 32 -4.60 -0.28 8.95
CA ASP A 32 -3.39 -0.52 8.16
C ASP A 32 -3.36 0.36 6.91
N TYR A 33 -2.22 1.01 6.69
CA TYR A 33 -2.03 2.00 5.64
C TYR A 33 -0.76 1.67 4.85
N VAL A 34 -0.81 1.83 3.53
CA VAL A 34 0.37 1.73 2.66
C VAL A 34 0.59 3.07 2.00
N GLU A 35 1.71 3.71 2.34
CA GLU A 35 2.18 4.93 1.69
C GLU A 35 3.34 4.60 0.75
N PHE A 36 3.25 5.08 -0.49
CA PHE A 36 4.28 4.84 -1.50
C PHE A 36 4.54 6.08 -2.35
N SER A 37 5.73 6.11 -2.94
CA SER A 37 6.12 7.15 -3.91
C SER A 37 5.39 6.92 -5.23
N ARG A 38 4.53 7.85 -5.63
CA ARG A 38 3.77 7.77 -6.88
C ARG A 38 4.59 8.42 -7.99
N ARG A 39 4.95 7.65 -9.02
CA ARG A 39 5.61 8.16 -10.23
C ARG A 39 4.75 7.92 -11.47
N SER A 40 5.14 8.49 -12.61
CA SER A 40 4.47 8.28 -13.90
C SER A 40 4.40 6.80 -14.32
N GLU A 41 5.34 5.98 -13.86
CA GLU A 41 5.33 4.53 -14.09
C GLU A 41 4.44 3.74 -13.10
N THR A 42 3.95 4.36 -12.03
CA THR A 42 3.18 3.66 -10.99
C THR A 42 1.74 3.44 -11.46
N PRO A 43 1.22 2.20 -11.43
CA PRO A 43 -0.14 1.93 -11.87
C PRO A 43 -1.20 2.63 -11.00
N ASP A 44 -2.13 3.36 -11.63
CA ASP A 44 -3.22 4.07 -10.93
C ASP A 44 -4.22 3.13 -10.24
N ASN A 45 -4.25 1.86 -10.62
CA ASN A 45 -5.14 0.86 -10.05
C ASN A 45 -4.59 0.21 -8.76
N LEU A 46 -3.42 0.62 -8.27
CA LEU A 46 -2.88 0.09 -7.02
C LEU A 46 -3.84 0.18 -5.82
N PRO A 47 -4.54 1.31 -5.59
CA PRO A 47 -5.49 1.42 -4.48
C PRO A 47 -6.68 0.46 -4.59
N SER A 48 -6.96 -0.06 -5.79
CA SER A 48 -8.03 -1.04 -6.01
C SER A 48 -7.62 -2.48 -5.69
N LEU A 49 -6.31 -2.76 -5.50
CA LEU A 49 -5.80 -4.10 -5.19
C LEU A 49 -6.11 -4.54 -3.76
N SER A 50 -6.43 -3.60 -2.87
CA SER A 50 -6.63 -3.86 -1.45
C SER A 50 -7.89 -3.17 -0.93
N PRO A 51 -9.06 -3.84 -0.95
CA PRO A 51 -10.33 -3.23 -0.57
C PRO A 51 -10.42 -2.83 0.91
N ARG A 52 -9.47 -3.28 1.75
CA ARG A 52 -9.41 -3.01 3.20
C ARG A 52 -8.21 -2.16 3.62
N THR A 53 -7.27 -1.90 2.71
CA THR A 53 -6.05 -1.15 3.00
C THR A 53 -6.10 0.18 2.26
N PHE A 54 -5.89 1.28 2.99
CA PHE A 54 -5.86 2.59 2.38
C PHE A 54 -4.48 2.84 1.77
N CYS A 55 -4.40 2.70 0.44
CA CYS A 55 -3.20 2.95 -0.34
C CYS A 55 -3.13 4.43 -0.73
N ARG A 56 -2.19 5.17 -0.16
CA ARG A 56 -2.00 6.60 -0.45
C ARG A 56 -0.67 6.80 -1.16
N GLY A 57 -0.74 7.13 -2.45
CA GLY A 57 0.42 7.57 -3.21
C GLY A 57 0.76 9.01 -2.85
N ASN A 58 1.73 9.22 -1.96
CA ASN A 58 2.13 10.57 -1.56
C ASN A 58 3.60 10.58 -1.13
N PHE A 59 4.51 10.63 -2.09
CA PHE A 59 5.88 11.11 -1.84
C PHE A 59 6.43 11.73 -3.13
N ILE A 60 6.51 13.08 -3.09
CA ILE A 60 7.07 14.06 -4.05
C ILE A 60 6.67 13.95 -5.51
#